data_AF-A0A365ZYI8-F1
#
_entry.id   AF-A0A365ZYI8-F1
#
_cell.length_a   1.000
_cell.length_b   1.000
_cell.length_c   1.000
_cell.angle_alpha   90.00
_cell.angle_beta   90.00
_cell.angle_gamma   90.00
#
_symmetry.space_group_name_H-M   'P 1'
#
loop_
_entity.id
_entity.type
_entity.pdbx_description
1 polymer ?
#
loop_
_entity_poly.entity_id
_entity_poly.type
_entity_poly.pdbx_seq_one_letter_code
_entity_poly.pdbx_strand_id
1 'polypeptide(L)'
;MVMLGAALDPLAELRVHVFALNGDFDAYAPRLSRYHKGATAEHVELAAAHLHELYDEVGRREQRLADLGAKKLTRAIAEQHEDMRPIVVLFSECHELFGKSEDAAGLAVDVVKRGRKTGVILGFDTQSARANAIPSEVVENVGVNGCFSVKTWRSNDGFLGDGSFAAGIRATDLRFNVDRGTMVATGVSDELFEIVRTFFIKVDDDAGWDAATEVIERAMGQLAPGTRREGQAAPLLIETDRDLLDDTAEVLGTTTERIPAGDLLGALRKHAPKWKPYRDLTVPKLVEALTAEGVKVARTGNRNLIDPATVRDVRARRSTADLDE
;
A
#
# COMPACT_ATOMS: atom_id res chain seq x y z
N MET A 1 -9.58 2.02 17.01
CA MET A 1 -9.51 0.93 18.02
C MET A 1 -8.47 -0.13 17.67
N VAL A 2 -8.53 -0.78 16.50
CA VAL A 2 -7.59 -1.86 16.12
C VAL A 2 -6.13 -1.41 16.19
N MET A 3 -5.80 -0.25 15.61
CA MET A 3 -4.43 0.27 15.65
C MET A 3 -3.94 0.61 17.06
N LEU A 4 -4.81 1.12 17.93
CA LEU A 4 -4.46 1.42 19.31
C LEU A 4 -4.21 0.15 20.13
N GLY A 5 -5.00 -0.90 19.88
CA GLY A 5 -4.74 -2.24 20.44
C GLY A 5 -3.42 -2.83 19.94
N ALA A 6 -3.17 -2.75 18.64
CA ALA A 6 -1.92 -3.22 18.04
C ALA A 6 -0.69 -2.45 18.56
N ALA A 7 -0.84 -1.17 18.90
CA ALA A 7 0.23 -0.36 19.46
C ALA A 7 0.78 -0.91 20.77
N LEU A 8 -0.06 -1.58 21.55
CA LEU A 8 0.30 -2.21 22.82
C LEU A 8 1.11 -3.51 22.66
N ASP A 9 1.20 -4.09 21.45
CA ASP A 9 2.12 -5.20 21.23
C ASP A 9 3.56 -4.64 21.14
N PRO A 10 4.48 -5.05 22.03
CA PRO A 10 5.84 -4.52 22.06
C PRO A 10 6.69 -4.92 20.84
N LEU A 11 6.26 -5.91 20.05
CA LEU A 11 6.97 -6.40 18.87
C LEU A 11 6.43 -5.83 17.57
N ALA A 12 5.16 -5.43 17.52
CA ALA A 12 4.50 -5.10 16.25
C ALA A 12 5.09 -3.84 15.61
N GLU A 13 5.38 -3.89 14.32
CA GLU A 13 5.59 -2.70 13.50
C GLU A 13 4.22 -2.17 13.03
N LEU A 14 3.99 -0.86 13.20
CA LEU A 14 2.73 -0.23 12.80
C LEU A 14 2.95 0.78 11.69
N ARG A 15 2.11 0.71 10.65
CA ARG A 15 2.15 1.61 9.49
C ARG A 15 0.75 2.12 9.17
N VAL A 16 0.60 3.39 8.85
CA VAL A 16 -0.70 4.00 8.53
C VAL A 16 -0.59 4.89 7.30
N HIS A 17 -1.55 4.73 6.39
CA HIS A 17 -1.85 5.65 5.31
C HIS A 17 -3.25 6.23 5.54
N VAL A 18 -3.39 7.55 5.51
CA VAL A 18 -4.66 8.26 5.66
C VAL A 18 -4.89 9.10 4.41
N PHE A 19 -5.94 8.80 3.65
CA PHE A 19 -6.26 9.52 2.41
C PHE A 19 -7.11 10.78 2.63
N ALA A 20 -6.84 11.47 3.73
CA ALA A 20 -7.50 12.69 4.17
C ALA A 20 -6.49 13.56 4.95
N LEU A 21 -6.89 14.77 5.29
CA LEU A 21 -6.07 15.69 6.11
C LEU A 21 -6.49 15.69 7.59
N ASN A 22 -7.32 14.73 8.02
CA ASN A 22 -7.74 14.61 9.41
C ASN A 22 -6.61 14.08 10.31
N GLY A 23 -6.61 14.53 11.57
CA GLY A 23 -5.59 14.20 12.57
C GLY A 23 -5.81 12.89 13.31
N ASP A 24 -6.63 11.98 12.79
CA ASP A 24 -7.11 10.77 13.50
C ASP A 24 -5.99 9.87 14.06
N PHE A 25 -4.77 9.98 13.50
CA PHE A 25 -3.60 9.21 13.89
C PHE A 25 -2.41 10.07 14.34
N ASP A 26 -2.57 11.38 14.52
CA ASP A 26 -1.47 12.27 14.90
C ASP A 26 -0.89 11.89 16.28
N ALA A 27 -1.74 11.55 17.24
CA ALA A 27 -1.31 11.03 18.55
C ALA A 27 -0.53 9.71 18.48
N TYR A 28 -0.63 8.98 17.37
CA TYR A 28 0.02 7.70 17.16
C TYR A 28 1.41 7.85 16.54
N ALA A 29 1.72 9.01 15.96
CA ALA A 29 2.93 9.25 15.16
C ALA A 29 4.21 8.67 15.78
N PRO A 30 4.51 8.85 17.10
CA PRO A 30 5.70 8.29 17.73
C PRO A 30 5.85 6.77 17.62
N ARG A 31 4.73 6.06 17.49
CA ARG A 31 4.65 4.60 17.46
C ARG A 31 4.63 4.03 16.04
N LEU A 32 4.33 4.85 15.04
CA LEU A 32 4.21 4.44 13.65
C LEU A 32 5.57 4.47 12.96
N SER A 33 6.02 3.34 12.40
CA SER A 33 7.22 3.33 11.57
C SER A 33 7.02 4.04 10.23
N ARG A 34 5.77 4.15 9.79
CA ARG A 34 5.35 4.88 8.59
C ARG A 34 4.00 5.54 8.84
N TYR A 35 3.94 6.85 8.62
CA TYR A 35 2.69 7.59 8.66
C TYR A 35 2.63 8.56 7.48
N HIS A 36 1.74 8.29 6.54
CA HIS A 36 1.46 9.18 5.42
C HIS A 36 0.03 9.70 5.53
N LYS A 37 -0.15 11.02 5.49
CA LYS A 37 -1.45 11.69 5.62
C LYS A 37 -1.58 12.74 4.52
N GLY A 38 -2.60 12.59 3.68
CA GLY A 38 -2.95 13.58 2.66
C GLY A 38 -3.89 13.01 1.60
N ALA A 39 -4.40 13.88 0.74
CA ALA A 39 -5.45 13.56 -0.23
C ALA A 39 -5.02 13.70 -1.70
N THR A 40 -3.71 13.80 -1.96
CA THR A 40 -3.16 14.01 -3.32
C THR A 40 -2.89 12.68 -4.04
N ALA A 41 -2.65 12.72 -5.35
CA ALA A 41 -2.27 11.54 -6.13
C ALA A 41 -0.98 10.87 -5.60
N GLU A 42 -0.03 11.67 -5.12
CA GLU A 42 1.20 11.19 -4.47
C GLU A 42 0.91 10.25 -3.28
N HIS A 43 -0.10 10.54 -2.46
CA HIS A 43 -0.46 9.68 -1.32
C HIS A 43 -1.01 8.33 -1.78
N VAL A 44 -1.79 8.32 -2.86
CA VAL A 44 -2.27 7.09 -3.50
C VAL A 44 -1.09 6.28 -4.05
N GLU A 45 -0.14 6.94 -4.71
CA GLU A 45 1.08 6.30 -5.24
C GLU A 45 1.96 5.72 -4.13
N LEU A 46 2.16 6.44 -3.02
CA LEU A 46 2.90 5.97 -1.85
C LEU A 46 2.25 4.70 -1.26
N ALA A 47 0.93 4.66 -1.19
CA ALA A 47 0.19 3.52 -0.69
C ALA A 47 0.22 2.32 -1.65
N ALA A 48 0.10 2.55 -2.96
CA ALA A 48 0.22 1.50 -3.97
C ALA A 48 1.64 0.90 -3.98
N ALA A 49 2.68 1.74 -3.91
CA ALA A 49 4.06 1.30 -3.76
C ALA A 49 4.27 0.48 -2.48
N HIS A 50 3.62 0.87 -1.38
CA HIS A 50 3.67 0.09 -0.15
C HIS A 50 2.96 -1.27 -0.27
N LEU A 51 1.85 -1.37 -1.00
CA LEU A 51 1.20 -2.67 -1.25
C LEU A 51 2.13 -3.62 -2.03
N HIS A 52 2.89 -3.10 -3.01
CA HIS A 52 3.95 -3.87 -3.68
C HIS A 52 5.05 -4.30 -2.70
N GLU A 53 5.53 -3.41 -1.84
CA GLU A 53 6.51 -3.74 -0.78
C GLU A 53 5.99 -4.84 0.16
N LEU A 54 4.71 -4.77 0.56
CA LEU A 54 4.08 -5.75 1.43
C LEU A 54 3.93 -7.11 0.73
N TYR A 55 3.64 -7.12 -0.57
CA TYR A 55 3.60 -8.35 -1.36
C TYR A 55 4.97 -9.03 -1.42
N ASP A 56 6.03 -8.26 -1.68
CA ASP A 56 7.42 -8.74 -1.65
C ASP A 56 7.80 -9.26 -0.26
N GLU A 57 7.43 -8.52 0.79
CA GLU A 57 7.69 -8.85 2.19
C GLU A 57 6.99 -10.14 2.63
N VAL A 58 5.74 -10.35 2.20
CA VAL A 58 5.06 -11.62 2.44
C VAL A 58 5.82 -12.76 1.77
N GLY A 59 6.28 -12.60 0.52
CA GLY A 59 7.10 -13.59 -0.16
C GLY A 59 8.40 -13.93 0.59
N ARG A 60 9.13 -12.90 1.04
CA ARG A 60 10.33 -13.08 1.88
C ARG A 60 10.02 -13.87 3.15
N ARG A 61 8.94 -13.53 3.85
CA ARG A 61 8.54 -14.19 5.10
C ARG A 61 8.07 -15.62 4.89
N GLU A 62 7.44 -15.93 3.76
CA GLU A 62 7.09 -17.32 3.41
C GLU A 62 8.34 -18.19 3.30
N GLN A 63 9.37 -17.71 2.59
CA GLN A 63 10.66 -18.40 2.52
C GLN A 63 11.30 -18.52 3.90
N ARG A 64 11.28 -17.44 4.68
CA ARG A 64 11.87 -17.42 6.03
C ARG A 64 11.21 -18.42 6.98
N LEU A 65 9.88 -18.56 6.93
CA LEU A 65 9.15 -19.58 7.69
C LEU A 65 9.55 -21.00 7.26
N ALA A 66 9.74 -21.23 5.95
CA ALA A 66 10.21 -22.51 5.44
C ALA A 66 11.61 -22.85 5.97
N ASP A 67 12.54 -21.87 5.95
CA ASP A 67 13.91 -22.04 6.48
C ASP A 67 13.91 -22.35 7.99
N LEU A 68 12.97 -21.78 8.73
CA LEU A 68 12.77 -22.03 10.16
C LEU A 68 11.98 -23.33 10.44
N GLY A 69 11.51 -24.05 9.40
CA GLY A 69 10.68 -25.24 9.56
C GLY A 69 9.31 -24.98 10.18
N ALA A 70 8.81 -23.75 10.11
CA ALA A 70 7.57 -23.31 10.74
C ALA A 70 6.43 -23.16 9.73
N LYS A 71 5.21 -23.57 10.11
CA LYS A 71 4.01 -23.45 9.26
C LYS A 71 3.40 -22.05 9.25
N LYS A 72 3.63 -21.27 10.31
CA LYS A 72 3.13 -19.89 10.49
C LYS A 72 3.98 -19.15 11.49
N LEU A 73 3.92 -17.82 11.45
CA LEU A 73 4.45 -16.95 12.49
C LEU A 73 3.79 -17.29 13.83
N THR A 74 4.61 -17.37 14.86
CA THR A 74 4.19 -17.50 16.26
C THR A 74 4.85 -16.41 17.08
N ARG A 75 4.34 -16.17 18.29
CA ARG A 75 4.95 -15.23 19.24
C ARG A 75 6.41 -15.56 19.51
N ALA A 76 6.72 -16.85 19.74
CA ALA A 76 8.09 -17.31 19.98
C ALA A 76 9.03 -17.01 18.79
N ILE A 77 8.56 -17.20 17.54
CA ILE A 77 9.34 -16.84 16.35
C ILE A 77 9.57 -15.33 16.28
N ALA A 78 8.54 -14.52 16.53
CA ALA A 78 8.65 -13.05 16.52
C ALA A 78 9.59 -12.50 17.60
N GLU A 79 9.66 -13.16 18.76
CA GLU A 79 10.57 -12.81 19.85
C GLU A 79 12.04 -13.17 19.52
N GLN A 80 12.26 -14.29 18.84
CA GLN A 80 13.61 -14.76 18.46
C GLN A 80 14.16 -14.10 17.19
N HIS A 81 13.28 -13.68 16.28
CA HIS A 81 13.63 -13.18 14.96
C HIS A 81 12.97 -11.83 14.70
N GLU A 82 13.74 -10.74 14.86
CA GLU A 82 13.23 -9.37 14.68
C GLU A 82 12.64 -9.15 13.28
N ASP A 83 13.21 -9.80 12.26
CA ASP A 83 12.74 -9.72 10.88
C ASP A 83 11.39 -10.41 10.65
N MET A 84 10.91 -11.20 11.62
CA MET A 84 9.62 -11.88 11.58
C MET A 84 8.55 -11.22 12.45
N ARG A 85 8.88 -10.11 13.13
CA ARG A 85 7.90 -9.39 13.98
C ARG A 85 6.66 -8.96 13.17
N PRO A 86 5.45 -8.96 13.76
CA PRO A 86 4.22 -8.64 13.02
C PRO A 86 4.28 -7.24 12.39
N ILE A 87 3.73 -7.09 11.19
CA ILE A 87 3.52 -5.80 10.53
C ILE A 87 2.01 -5.58 10.45
N VAL A 88 1.50 -4.52 11.06
CA VAL A 88 0.10 -4.11 10.98
C VAL A 88 0.02 -2.82 10.19
N VAL A 89 -0.70 -2.85 9.08
CA VAL A 89 -0.86 -1.71 8.17
C VAL A 89 -2.30 -1.31 8.05
N LEU A 90 -2.62 -0.05 8.30
CA LEU A 90 -3.94 0.52 8.06
C LEU A 90 -3.93 1.42 6.82
N PHE A 91 -4.91 1.23 5.94
CA PHE A 91 -5.26 2.16 4.88
C PHE A 91 -6.61 2.78 5.23
N SER A 92 -6.57 4.00 5.77
CA SER A 92 -7.74 4.72 6.23
C SER A 92 -8.30 5.64 5.14
N GLU A 93 -9.62 5.67 5.00
CA GLU A 93 -10.32 6.21 3.83
C GLU A 93 -9.90 5.53 2.51
N CYS A 94 -9.76 4.19 2.56
CA CYS A 94 -9.24 3.38 1.46
C CYS A 94 -10.03 3.45 0.15
N HIS A 95 -11.25 4.01 0.15
CA HIS A 95 -12.01 4.28 -1.06
C HIS A 95 -11.29 5.23 -2.03
N GLU A 96 -10.45 6.13 -1.51
CA GLU A 96 -9.60 7.00 -2.32
C GLU A 96 -8.47 6.21 -3.01
N LEU A 97 -7.86 5.24 -2.30
CA LEU A 97 -6.86 4.34 -2.88
C LEU A 97 -7.45 3.47 -3.98
N PHE A 98 -8.50 2.70 -3.66
CA PHE A 98 -9.09 1.76 -4.60
C PHE A 98 -9.81 2.45 -5.76
N GLY A 99 -10.27 3.69 -5.57
CA GLY A 99 -10.86 4.49 -6.64
C GLY A 99 -9.86 5.07 -7.64
N LYS A 100 -8.56 5.13 -7.29
CA LYS A 100 -7.53 5.84 -8.07
C LYS A 100 -6.32 4.96 -8.47
N SER A 101 -6.10 3.83 -7.83
CA SER A 101 -5.08 2.84 -8.20
C SER A 101 -5.73 1.55 -8.71
N GLU A 102 -5.50 1.26 -9.99
CA GLU A 102 -6.05 0.07 -10.65
C GLU A 102 -5.52 -1.26 -10.09
N ASP A 103 -4.29 -1.29 -9.58
CA ASP A 103 -3.64 -2.51 -9.07
C ASP A 103 -3.75 -2.69 -7.55
N ALA A 104 -4.12 -1.65 -6.79
CA ALA A 104 -4.19 -1.71 -5.32
C ALA A 104 -5.14 -2.80 -4.79
N ALA A 105 -6.30 -2.99 -5.41
CA ALA A 105 -7.27 -3.99 -4.98
C ALA A 105 -6.69 -5.43 -5.10
N GLY A 106 -6.11 -5.76 -6.25
CA GLY A 106 -5.51 -7.08 -6.48
C GLY A 106 -4.34 -7.34 -5.53
N LEU A 107 -3.46 -6.36 -5.34
CA LEU A 107 -2.34 -6.49 -4.41
C LEU A 107 -2.79 -6.65 -2.96
N ALA A 108 -3.81 -5.88 -2.53
CA ALA A 108 -4.38 -6.01 -1.19
C ALA A 108 -4.92 -7.43 -0.96
N VAL A 109 -5.64 -7.99 -1.94
CA VAL A 109 -6.13 -9.38 -1.88
C VAL A 109 -4.98 -10.38 -1.78
N ASP A 110 -3.95 -10.24 -2.61
CA ASP A 110 -2.81 -11.16 -2.61
C ASP A 110 -2.04 -11.11 -1.27
N VAL A 111 -1.83 -9.91 -0.74
CA VAL A 111 -1.20 -9.71 0.58
C VAL A 111 -2.06 -10.31 1.68
N VAL A 112 -3.39 -10.09 1.69
CA VAL A 112 -4.28 -10.65 2.72
C VAL A 112 -4.30 -12.17 2.68
N LYS A 113 -4.47 -12.79 1.50
CA LYS A 113 -4.51 -14.25 1.32
C LYS A 113 -3.24 -14.92 1.85
N ARG A 114 -2.07 -14.33 1.57
CA ARG A 114 -0.77 -14.91 1.95
C ARG A 114 -0.29 -14.44 3.33
N GLY A 115 -0.74 -13.28 3.78
CA GLY A 115 -0.33 -12.60 5.02
C GLY A 115 -0.73 -13.34 6.31
N ARG A 116 -1.84 -14.11 6.27
CA ARG A 116 -2.39 -14.84 7.42
C ARG A 116 -1.36 -15.69 8.19
N LYS A 117 -0.40 -16.28 7.50
CA LYS A 117 0.66 -17.10 8.12
C LYS A 117 1.97 -16.35 8.35
N THR A 118 2.20 -15.21 7.70
CA THR A 118 3.48 -14.46 7.77
C THR A 118 3.44 -13.31 8.78
N GLY A 119 2.27 -12.99 9.33
CA GLY A 119 2.12 -11.90 10.30
C GLY A 119 2.12 -10.51 9.65
N VAL A 120 1.83 -10.43 8.36
CA VAL A 120 1.49 -9.17 7.68
C VAL A 120 -0.02 -9.03 7.69
N ILE A 121 -0.52 -8.00 8.37
CA ILE A 121 -1.93 -7.77 8.65
C ILE A 121 -2.32 -6.44 8.02
N LEU A 122 -3.33 -6.46 7.15
CA LEU A 122 -3.89 -5.25 6.54
C LEU A 122 -5.24 -4.91 7.16
N GLY A 123 -5.47 -3.63 7.42
CA GLY A 123 -6.75 -3.05 7.79
C GLY A 123 -7.18 -2.00 6.76
N PHE A 124 -8.47 -1.95 6.50
CA PHE A 124 -9.09 -1.01 5.58
C PHE A 124 -10.30 -0.38 6.27
N ASP A 125 -10.38 0.95 6.28
CA ASP A 125 -11.58 1.66 6.74
C ASP A 125 -11.99 2.76 5.75
N THR A 126 -13.24 3.20 5.85
CA THR A 126 -13.80 4.25 5.01
C THR A 126 -15.10 4.77 5.61
N GLN A 127 -15.38 6.06 5.45
CA GLN A 127 -16.67 6.66 5.75
C GLN A 127 -17.61 6.67 4.53
N SER A 128 -17.11 6.34 3.34
CA SER A 128 -17.91 6.27 2.11
C SER A 128 -18.95 5.16 2.21
N ALA A 129 -20.23 5.52 2.21
CA ALA A 129 -21.34 4.56 2.25
C ALA A 129 -21.60 3.85 0.90
N ARG A 130 -20.70 3.97 -0.09
CA ARG A 130 -20.85 3.34 -1.41
C ARG A 130 -20.56 1.84 -1.30
N ALA A 131 -21.34 1.03 -2.02
CA ALA A 131 -21.22 -0.44 -1.98
C ALA A 131 -19.85 -0.96 -2.44
N ASN A 132 -19.14 -0.19 -3.26
CA ASN A 132 -17.81 -0.51 -3.77
C ASN A 132 -16.70 0.39 -3.18
N ALA A 133 -16.94 1.00 -2.01
CA ALA A 133 -15.92 1.78 -1.31
C ALA A 133 -14.71 0.92 -0.92
N ILE A 134 -14.97 -0.35 -0.59
CA ILE A 134 -13.98 -1.42 -0.48
C ILE A 134 -14.36 -2.46 -1.55
N PRO A 135 -13.42 -2.92 -2.40
CA PRO A 135 -13.70 -3.97 -3.38
C PRO A 135 -14.22 -5.24 -2.69
N SER A 136 -15.26 -5.88 -3.25
CA SER A 136 -15.89 -7.07 -2.65
C SER A 136 -14.89 -8.21 -2.45
N GLU A 137 -13.96 -8.41 -3.38
CA GLU A 137 -12.90 -9.42 -3.22
C GLU A 137 -12.01 -9.16 -2.00
N VAL A 138 -11.77 -7.89 -1.62
CA VAL A 138 -11.05 -7.57 -0.38
C VAL A 138 -11.90 -7.96 0.82
N VAL A 139 -13.19 -7.58 0.84
CA VAL A 139 -14.16 -7.89 1.91
C VAL A 139 -14.30 -9.40 2.15
N GLU A 140 -14.30 -10.21 1.09
CA GLU A 140 -14.39 -11.67 1.17
C GLU A 140 -13.11 -12.34 1.70
N ASN A 141 -11.95 -11.71 1.52
CA ASN A 141 -10.66 -12.30 1.89
C ASN A 141 -10.15 -11.84 3.26
N VAL A 142 -10.64 -10.70 3.78
CA VAL A 142 -10.33 -10.30 5.15
C VAL A 142 -11.06 -11.20 6.15
N GLY A 143 -10.36 -11.60 7.21
CA GLY A 143 -10.90 -12.53 8.19
C GLY A 143 -11.91 -11.92 9.15
N VAL A 144 -11.98 -10.59 9.23
CA VAL A 144 -12.89 -9.85 10.12
C VAL A 144 -13.46 -8.68 9.33
N ASN A 145 -14.78 -8.58 9.33
CA ASN A 145 -15.50 -7.42 8.80
C ASN A 145 -16.29 -6.76 9.92
N GLY A 146 -16.40 -5.43 9.88
CA GLY A 146 -17.15 -4.65 10.86
C GLY A 146 -17.84 -3.48 10.21
N CYS A 147 -19.14 -3.32 10.47
CA CYS A 147 -19.95 -2.26 9.88
C CYS A 147 -20.74 -1.54 10.97
N PHE A 148 -20.53 -0.22 11.06
CA PHE A 148 -21.35 0.67 11.87
C PHE A 148 -22.69 0.97 11.17
N SER A 149 -23.56 1.78 11.78
CA SER A 149 -24.86 2.14 11.22
C SER A 149 -24.74 2.66 9.77
N VAL A 150 -25.41 1.96 8.84
CA VAL A 150 -25.54 2.34 7.43
C VAL A 150 -27.01 2.38 7.02
N LYS A 151 -27.34 3.16 5.99
CA LYS A 151 -28.74 3.40 5.61
C LYS A 151 -29.33 2.33 4.68
N THR A 152 -28.50 1.63 3.93
CA THR A 152 -28.99 0.78 2.82
C THR A 152 -28.40 -0.62 2.91
N TRP A 153 -29.15 -1.61 2.43
CA TRP A 153 -28.68 -2.98 2.30
C TRP A 153 -27.45 -3.10 1.38
N ARG A 154 -27.30 -2.22 0.38
CA ARG A 154 -26.12 -2.23 -0.50
C ARG A 154 -24.85 -1.85 0.25
N SER A 155 -24.95 -0.84 1.11
CA SER A 155 -23.84 -0.44 1.98
C SER A 155 -23.56 -1.53 3.02
N ASN A 156 -24.60 -2.18 3.55
CA ASN A 156 -24.46 -3.31 4.47
C ASN A 156 -23.64 -4.43 3.83
N ASP A 157 -24.08 -4.90 2.66
CA ASP A 157 -23.44 -6.00 1.95
C ASP A 157 -22.02 -5.62 1.49
N GLY A 158 -21.81 -4.37 1.07
CA GLY A 158 -20.48 -3.87 0.70
C GLY A 158 -19.46 -3.88 1.84
N PHE A 159 -19.88 -3.97 3.12
CA PHE A 159 -18.97 -4.05 4.26
C PHE A 159 -18.99 -5.40 4.99
N LEU A 160 -20.09 -6.14 4.91
CA LEU A 160 -20.30 -7.39 5.65
C LEU A 160 -20.28 -8.63 4.73
N GLY A 161 -20.09 -8.43 3.43
CA GLY A 161 -20.09 -9.46 2.41
C GLY A 161 -21.42 -9.55 1.66
N ASP A 162 -21.35 -9.99 0.41
CA ASP A 162 -22.50 -10.12 -0.49
C ASP A 162 -23.58 -11.03 0.13
N GLY A 163 -24.83 -10.54 0.15
CA GLY A 163 -25.98 -11.28 0.69
C GLY A 163 -26.13 -11.24 2.21
N SER A 164 -25.22 -10.58 2.95
CA SER A 164 -25.26 -10.49 4.41
C SER A 164 -26.57 -9.87 4.95
N PHE A 165 -27.12 -8.85 4.29
CA PHE A 165 -28.39 -8.23 4.69
C PHE A 165 -29.55 -9.23 4.61
N ALA A 166 -29.61 -10.01 3.54
CA ALA A 166 -30.64 -11.04 3.33
C ALA A 166 -30.47 -12.18 4.34
N ALA A 167 -29.24 -12.51 4.72
CA ALA A 167 -28.90 -13.48 5.76
C ALA A 167 -29.19 -12.99 7.19
N GLY A 168 -29.64 -11.74 7.38
CA GLY A 168 -29.99 -11.19 8.68
C GLY A 168 -28.83 -10.49 9.42
N ILE A 169 -27.68 -10.36 8.78
CA ILE A 169 -26.52 -9.64 9.32
C ILE A 169 -26.66 -8.16 8.96
N ARG A 170 -27.33 -7.38 9.81
CA ARG A 170 -27.89 -6.06 9.46
C ARG A 170 -27.35 -4.92 10.31
N ALA A 171 -26.33 -4.24 9.79
CA ALA A 171 -25.89 -2.95 10.30
C ALA A 171 -26.91 -1.82 10.07
N THR A 172 -27.90 -2.03 9.18
CA THR A 172 -29.04 -1.11 8.99
C THR A 172 -29.94 -0.98 10.20
N ASP A 173 -29.91 -1.98 11.09
CA ASP A 173 -30.76 -2.01 12.28
C ASP A 173 -30.14 -1.20 13.44
N LEU A 174 -28.86 -0.81 13.32
CA LEU A 174 -28.20 0.10 14.23
C LEU A 174 -28.70 1.54 14.05
N ARG A 175 -29.05 2.20 15.14
CA ARG A 175 -29.59 3.56 15.14
C ARG A 175 -28.47 4.59 15.14
N PHE A 176 -28.42 5.40 14.08
CA PHE A 176 -27.49 6.52 13.97
C PHE A 176 -27.59 7.46 15.19
N ASN A 177 -26.44 7.93 15.71
CA ASN A 177 -26.30 8.74 16.92
C ASN A 177 -26.77 8.13 18.26
N VAL A 178 -27.48 7.00 18.27
CA VAL A 178 -27.89 6.30 19.50
C VAL A 178 -26.92 5.17 19.80
N ASP A 179 -26.65 4.30 18.82
CA ASP A 179 -25.79 3.13 18.99
C ASP A 179 -24.31 3.46 18.67
N ARG A 180 -23.84 4.65 19.09
CA ARG A 180 -22.49 5.17 18.76
C ARG A 180 -21.38 4.26 19.28
N GLY A 181 -20.52 3.75 18.41
CA GLY A 181 -19.47 2.80 18.80
C GLY A 181 -19.96 1.34 18.85
N THR A 182 -21.19 1.05 18.45
CA THR A 182 -21.66 -0.32 18.24
C THR A 182 -21.53 -0.67 16.75
N MET A 183 -20.95 -1.83 16.43
CA MET A 183 -20.86 -2.36 15.07
C MET A 183 -21.46 -3.78 15.00
N VAL A 184 -21.96 -4.15 13.82
CA VAL A 184 -22.17 -5.55 13.46
C VAL A 184 -20.85 -6.08 12.90
N ALA A 185 -20.37 -7.22 13.38
CA ALA A 185 -19.09 -7.78 12.98
C ALA A 185 -19.19 -9.26 12.63
N THR A 186 -18.42 -9.70 11.64
CA THR A 186 -18.27 -11.11 11.27
C THR A 186 -16.82 -11.55 11.46
N GLY A 187 -16.60 -12.84 11.69
CA GLY A 187 -15.26 -13.42 11.82
C GLY A 187 -14.51 -13.08 13.12
N VAL A 188 -15.19 -12.45 14.09
CA VAL A 188 -14.64 -12.15 15.43
C VAL A 188 -14.84 -13.29 16.43
N SER A 189 -15.75 -14.22 16.16
CA SER A 189 -16.08 -15.42 16.95
C SER A 189 -16.47 -16.57 16.02
N ASP A 190 -16.86 -17.72 16.60
CA ASP A 190 -17.40 -18.87 15.85
C ASP A 190 -18.87 -18.67 15.43
N GLU A 191 -19.52 -17.59 15.87
CA GLU A 191 -20.89 -17.25 15.51
C GLU A 191 -20.96 -16.60 14.11
N LEU A 192 -22.15 -16.64 13.50
CA LEU A 192 -22.39 -16.04 12.18
C LEU A 192 -22.03 -14.54 12.16
N PHE A 193 -22.41 -13.83 13.22
CA PHE A 193 -22.04 -12.45 13.46
C PHE A 193 -22.16 -12.10 14.95
N GLU A 194 -21.52 -11.02 15.34
CA GLU A 194 -21.60 -10.43 16.67
C GLU A 194 -22.05 -8.97 16.61
N ILE A 195 -22.69 -8.50 17.68
CA ILE A 195 -22.91 -7.07 17.91
C ILE A 195 -21.85 -6.61 18.91
N VAL A 196 -20.87 -5.84 18.42
CA VAL A 196 -19.68 -5.46 19.19
C VAL A 196 -19.74 -4.00 19.59
N ARG A 197 -19.60 -3.72 20.89
CA ARG A 197 -19.39 -2.37 21.42
C ARG A 197 -17.90 -2.07 21.49
N THR A 198 -17.46 -1.04 20.78
CA THR A 198 -16.06 -0.60 20.76
C THR A 198 -15.74 0.32 21.93
N PHE A 199 -14.44 0.43 22.24
CA PHE A 199 -13.95 1.41 23.20
C PHE A 199 -14.00 2.81 22.60
N PHE A 200 -14.59 3.75 23.35
CA PHE A 200 -14.57 5.16 23.01
C PHE A 200 -13.26 5.78 23.48
N ILE A 201 -12.44 6.22 22.53
CA ILE A 201 -11.21 6.98 22.77
C ILE A 201 -11.57 8.45 22.54
N LYS A 202 -11.52 9.25 23.60
CA LYS A 202 -12.00 10.63 23.55
C LYS A 202 -10.93 11.53 22.94
N VAL A 203 -11.37 12.40 22.03
CA VAL A 203 -10.61 13.55 21.52
C VAL A 203 -11.35 14.82 21.92
N ASP A 204 -10.60 15.86 22.26
CA ASP A 204 -11.07 17.20 22.61
C ASP A 204 -10.25 18.21 21.82
N ASP A 205 -10.73 18.54 20.62
CA ASP A 205 -10.02 19.42 19.67
C ASP A 205 -9.84 20.84 20.22
N ASP A 206 -10.80 21.33 21.02
CA ASP A 206 -10.73 22.66 21.64
C ASP A 206 -9.59 22.76 22.66
N ALA A 207 -9.36 21.67 23.42
CA ALA A 207 -8.26 21.58 24.36
C ALA A 207 -6.95 21.06 23.73
N GLY A 208 -6.98 20.57 22.48
CA GLY A 208 -5.87 19.87 21.84
C GLY A 208 -5.51 18.55 22.52
N TRP A 209 -6.46 17.93 23.23
CA TRP A 209 -6.22 16.72 24.02
C TRP A 209 -6.76 15.48 23.32
N ASP A 210 -5.93 14.43 23.25
CA ASP A 210 -6.29 13.12 22.70
C ASP A 210 -5.94 12.02 23.72
N ALA A 211 -6.94 11.24 24.14
CA ALA A 211 -6.76 10.12 25.07
C ALA A 211 -5.86 9.00 24.49
N ALA A 212 -5.69 8.93 23.17
CA ALA A 212 -4.77 7.98 22.55
C ALA A 212 -3.32 8.26 22.95
N THR A 213 -2.96 9.53 23.20
CA THR A 213 -1.59 9.95 23.56
C THR A 213 -1.07 9.19 24.78
N GLU A 214 -1.84 9.09 25.85
CA GLU A 214 -1.44 8.38 27.08
C GLU A 214 -1.20 6.87 26.83
N VAL A 215 -2.02 6.27 25.97
CA VAL A 215 -1.91 4.85 25.61
C VAL A 215 -0.66 4.63 24.74
N ILE A 216 -0.39 5.55 23.81
CA ILE A 216 0.79 5.53 22.96
C ILE A 216 2.06 5.74 23.78
N GLU A 217 2.11 6.73 24.69
CA GLU A 217 3.25 6.94 25.59
C GLU A 217 3.57 5.69 26.41
N ARG A 218 2.54 5.03 26.97
CA ARG A 218 2.72 3.75 27.67
C ARG A 218 3.25 2.66 26.76
N ALA A 219 2.70 2.53 25.55
CA ALA A 219 3.16 1.55 24.57
C ALA A 219 4.63 1.76 24.20
N MET A 220 5.05 3.02 24.03
CA MET A 220 6.43 3.39 23.73
C MET A 220 7.40 2.98 24.84
N GLY A 221 6.97 3.06 26.11
CA GLY A 221 7.74 2.58 27.26
C GLY A 221 7.88 1.06 27.36
N GLN A 222 7.14 0.29 26.55
CA GLN A 222 7.12 -1.17 26.58
C GLN A 222 7.72 -1.81 25.33
N LEU A 223 8.16 -1.03 24.34
CA LEU A 223 8.69 -1.57 23.08
C LEU A 223 9.90 -2.47 23.32
N ALA A 224 9.89 -3.62 22.65
CA ALA A 224 11.08 -4.44 22.58
C ALA A 224 12.18 -3.70 21.79
N PRO A 225 13.47 -3.84 22.17
CA PRO A 225 14.58 -3.36 21.36
C PRO A 225 14.44 -3.84 19.91
N GLY A 226 14.76 -2.97 18.95
CA GLY A 226 14.66 -3.26 17.51
C GLY A 226 13.26 -3.13 16.91
N THR A 227 12.20 -2.86 17.69
CA THR A 227 10.87 -2.62 17.10
C THR A 227 10.85 -1.29 16.36
N ARG A 228 10.53 -1.32 15.06
CA ARG A 228 10.50 -0.13 14.19
C ARG A 228 9.38 0.84 14.62
N ARG A 229 9.72 2.13 14.60
CA ARG A 229 8.83 3.25 14.94
C ARG A 229 9.24 4.53 14.20
N GLU A 230 8.65 5.67 14.56
CA GLU A 230 8.84 6.96 13.87
C GLU A 230 10.32 7.26 13.58
N GLY A 231 10.60 7.74 12.36
CA GLY A 231 11.94 8.11 11.91
C GLY A 231 12.90 6.95 11.63
N GLN A 232 12.45 5.69 11.71
CA GLN A 232 13.30 4.50 11.49
C GLN A 232 13.01 3.74 10.20
N ALA A 233 11.99 4.12 9.42
CA ALA A 233 11.79 3.61 8.06
C ALA A 233 12.44 4.58 7.06
N ALA A 234 13.18 4.04 6.10
CA ALA A 234 13.56 4.82 4.93
C ALA A 234 12.29 5.33 4.24
N PRO A 235 12.22 6.60 3.83
CA PRO A 235 11.10 7.08 3.02
C PRO A 235 10.98 6.18 1.79
N LEU A 236 9.73 5.82 1.43
CA LEU A 236 9.49 5.26 0.11
C LEU A 236 9.84 6.34 -0.90
N LEU A 237 10.97 6.17 -1.57
CA LEU A 237 11.27 6.95 -2.76
C LEU A 237 10.32 6.41 -3.84
N ILE A 238 9.24 7.14 -4.11
CA ILE A 238 8.60 7.03 -5.41
C ILE A 238 9.66 7.55 -6.38
N GLU A 239 10.13 6.70 -7.30
CA GLU A 239 10.92 7.20 -8.44
C GLU A 239 9.97 8.09 -9.25
N THR A 240 9.84 9.38 -8.95
CA THR A 240 8.89 10.27 -9.67
C THR A 240 9.49 10.81 -10.97
N ASP A 241 10.81 10.85 -11.05
CA ASP A 241 11.55 11.60 -12.08
C ASP A 241 12.60 10.71 -12.75
N ARG A 242 12.14 9.74 -13.54
CA ARG A 242 13.00 8.98 -14.46
C ARG A 242 13.02 9.66 -15.82
N ASP A 243 14.22 9.97 -16.28
CA ASP A 243 14.44 10.50 -17.61
C ASP A 243 14.66 9.38 -18.62
N LEU A 244 13.83 9.34 -19.67
CA LEU A 244 13.87 8.28 -20.67
C LEU A 244 15.21 8.23 -21.41
N LEU A 245 15.84 9.39 -21.70
CA LEU A 245 17.12 9.44 -22.42
C LEU A 245 18.28 8.97 -21.54
N ASP A 246 18.31 9.38 -20.27
CA ASP A 246 19.33 8.94 -19.31
C ASP A 246 19.24 7.44 -19.07
N ASP A 247 18.03 6.92 -18.82
CA ASP A 247 17.79 5.49 -18.63
C ASP A 247 18.15 4.69 -19.89
N THR A 248 17.79 5.20 -21.06
CA THR A 248 18.14 4.57 -22.35
C THR A 248 19.66 4.55 -22.54
N ALA A 249 20.36 5.63 -22.24
CA ALA A 249 21.82 5.67 -22.33
C ALA A 249 22.48 4.70 -21.35
N GLU A 250 21.94 4.57 -20.14
CA GLU A 250 22.45 3.67 -19.11
C GLU A 250 22.27 2.20 -19.49
N VAL A 251 21.07 1.80 -19.92
CA VAL A 251 20.83 0.39 -20.32
C VAL A 251 21.57 -0.01 -21.59
N LEU A 252 21.83 0.93 -22.51
CA LEU A 252 22.66 0.68 -23.69
C LEU A 252 24.15 0.58 -23.32
N GLY A 253 24.56 1.14 -22.18
CA GLY A 253 25.91 1.10 -21.64
C GLY A 253 26.94 1.59 -22.66
N THR A 254 27.99 0.80 -22.91
CA THR A 254 29.05 1.08 -23.89
C THR A 254 28.81 0.41 -25.25
N THR A 255 27.65 -0.21 -25.46
CA THR A 255 27.34 -0.93 -26.70
C THR A 255 27.37 0.03 -27.89
N THR A 256 27.98 -0.40 -28.99
CA THR A 256 27.99 0.33 -30.27
C THR A 256 27.07 -0.29 -31.31
N GLU A 257 26.55 -1.48 -31.04
CA GLU A 257 25.62 -2.18 -31.91
C GLU A 257 24.21 -1.59 -31.80
N ARG A 258 23.50 -1.55 -32.94
CA ARG A 258 22.11 -1.12 -32.97
C ARG A 258 21.22 -2.16 -32.31
N ILE A 259 20.37 -1.72 -31.39
CA ILE A 259 19.53 -2.62 -30.59
C ILE A 259 18.07 -2.53 -31.06
N PRO A 260 17.36 -3.66 -31.22
CA PRO A 260 15.93 -3.65 -31.46
C PRO A 260 15.14 -2.96 -30.33
N ALA A 261 14.12 -2.19 -30.68
CA ALA A 261 13.27 -1.48 -29.71
C ALA A 261 12.60 -2.39 -28.68
N GLY A 262 12.27 -3.63 -29.06
CA GLY A 262 11.73 -4.63 -28.14
C GLY A 262 12.75 -5.05 -27.08
N ASP A 263 14.01 -5.22 -27.46
CA ASP A 263 15.09 -5.61 -26.55
C ASP A 263 15.45 -4.44 -25.62
N LEU A 264 15.48 -3.22 -26.15
CA LEU A 264 15.64 -2.01 -25.36
C LEU A 264 14.51 -1.84 -24.32
N LEU A 265 13.25 -2.02 -24.74
CA LEU A 265 12.11 -1.99 -23.81
C LEU A 265 12.24 -3.06 -22.71
N GLY A 266 12.70 -4.27 -23.08
CA GLY A 266 13.00 -5.32 -22.12
C GLY A 266 14.10 -4.94 -21.14
N ALA A 267 15.14 -4.24 -21.60
CA ALA A 267 16.23 -3.75 -20.76
C ALA A 267 15.76 -2.62 -19.82
N LEU A 268 14.97 -1.65 -20.30
CA LEU A 268 14.38 -0.58 -19.48
C LEU A 268 13.49 -1.15 -18.36
N ARG A 269 12.67 -2.15 -18.67
CA ARG A 269 11.84 -2.84 -17.66
C ARG A 269 12.67 -3.62 -16.63
N LYS A 270 13.85 -4.11 -16.99
CA LYS A 270 14.77 -4.75 -16.04
C LYS A 270 15.52 -3.74 -15.20
N HIS A 271 15.86 -2.59 -15.78
CA HIS A 271 16.56 -1.50 -15.13
C HIS A 271 15.65 -0.77 -14.12
N ALA A 272 14.37 -0.59 -14.45
CA ALA A 272 13.37 0.00 -13.58
C ALA A 272 12.13 -0.91 -13.43
N PRO A 273 12.22 -2.04 -12.70
CA PRO A 273 11.17 -3.04 -12.63
C PRO A 273 9.89 -2.55 -11.95
N LYS A 274 10.01 -1.53 -11.09
CA LYS A 274 8.90 -0.93 -10.35
C LYS A 274 8.32 0.32 -11.04
N TRP A 275 8.92 0.79 -12.15
CA TRP A 275 8.49 1.99 -12.86
C TRP A 275 7.33 1.72 -13.82
N LYS A 276 6.10 2.10 -13.42
CA LYS A 276 4.87 1.83 -14.17
C LYS A 276 4.93 2.32 -15.62
N PRO A 277 5.44 3.52 -15.94
CA PRO A 277 5.58 3.98 -17.33
C PRO A 277 6.31 2.98 -18.23
N TYR A 278 7.39 2.32 -17.78
CA TYR A 278 8.09 1.32 -18.60
C TYR A 278 7.37 -0.03 -18.70
N ARG A 279 6.65 -0.42 -17.65
CA ARG A 279 5.82 -1.65 -17.71
C ARG A 279 4.70 -1.50 -18.74
N ASP A 280 4.06 -0.34 -18.76
CA ASP A 280 2.92 -0.06 -19.64
C ASP A 280 3.36 0.44 -21.04
N LEU A 281 4.65 0.74 -21.22
CA LEU A 281 5.22 1.17 -22.50
C LEU A 281 5.15 0.04 -23.53
N THR A 282 4.73 0.38 -24.74
CA THR A 282 4.75 -0.52 -25.90
C THR A 282 5.86 -0.10 -26.86
N VAL A 283 6.31 -1.01 -27.73
CA VAL A 283 7.35 -0.69 -28.73
C VAL A 283 6.98 0.54 -29.58
N PRO A 284 5.75 0.71 -30.10
CA PRO A 284 5.38 1.93 -30.82
C PRO A 284 5.51 3.20 -29.98
N LYS A 285 5.03 3.19 -28.72
CA LYS A 285 5.11 4.34 -27.82
C LYS A 285 6.55 4.67 -27.42
N LEU A 286 7.40 3.67 -27.23
CA LEU A 286 8.83 3.86 -26.97
C LEU A 286 9.51 4.56 -28.16
N VAL A 287 9.23 4.11 -29.39
CA VAL A 287 9.79 4.72 -30.59
C VAL A 287 9.31 6.16 -30.76
N GLU A 288 8.03 6.42 -30.52
CA GLU A 288 7.46 7.78 -30.55
C GLU A 288 8.15 8.69 -29.53
N ALA A 289 8.27 8.25 -28.27
CA ALA A 289 8.91 9.00 -27.20
C ALA A 289 10.38 9.31 -27.52
N LEU A 290 11.16 8.31 -27.95
CA LEU A 290 12.57 8.50 -28.33
C LEU A 290 12.71 9.43 -29.55
N THR A 291 11.78 9.38 -30.51
CA THR A 291 11.79 10.28 -31.67
C THR A 291 11.47 11.71 -31.27
N ALA A 292 10.55 11.92 -30.32
CA ALA A 292 10.23 13.25 -29.77
C ALA A 292 11.44 13.88 -29.08
N GLU A 293 12.27 13.07 -28.43
CA GLU A 293 13.57 13.45 -27.87
C GLU A 293 14.65 13.69 -28.94
N GLY A 294 14.37 13.43 -30.22
CA GLY A 294 15.32 13.61 -31.32
C GLY A 294 16.25 12.42 -31.58
N VAL A 295 15.98 11.25 -30.97
CA VAL A 295 16.71 10.01 -31.27
C VAL A 295 16.21 9.43 -32.59
N LYS A 296 17.14 9.22 -33.53
CA LYS A 296 16.82 8.61 -34.81
C LYS A 296 16.60 7.11 -34.66
N VAL A 297 15.40 6.65 -35.02
CA VAL A 297 15.06 5.23 -35.07
C VAL A 297 15.10 4.74 -36.52
N ALA A 298 15.97 3.79 -36.82
CA ALA A 298 16.06 3.18 -38.14
C ALA A 298 15.09 2.00 -38.26
N ARG A 299 14.46 1.82 -39.42
CA ARG A 299 13.61 0.65 -39.69
C ARG A 299 14.31 -0.33 -40.61
N THR A 300 14.36 -1.59 -40.25
CA THR A 300 14.93 -2.66 -41.09
C THR A 300 14.01 -3.87 -41.04
N GLY A 301 13.29 -4.12 -42.13
CA GLY A 301 12.19 -5.08 -42.17
C GLY A 301 11.09 -4.73 -41.15
N ASN A 302 10.76 -5.68 -40.28
CA ASN A 302 9.77 -5.50 -39.20
C ASN A 302 10.37 -5.03 -37.87
N ARG A 303 11.64 -4.60 -37.85
CA ARG A 303 12.33 -4.17 -36.63
C ARG A 303 12.61 -2.67 -36.65
N ASN A 304 12.39 -2.03 -35.50
CA ASN A 304 12.85 -0.68 -35.19
C ASN A 304 14.18 -0.81 -34.44
N LEU A 305 15.23 -0.18 -34.96
CA LEU A 305 16.59 -0.26 -34.45
C LEU A 305 17.01 1.11 -33.90
N ILE A 306 17.46 1.10 -32.65
CA ILE A 306 17.98 2.28 -31.95
C ILE A 306 19.50 2.26 -32.04
N ASP A 307 20.08 3.41 -32.40
CA ASP A 307 21.52 3.59 -32.48
C ASP A 307 22.05 4.19 -31.18
N PRO A 308 22.86 3.46 -30.39
CA PRO A 308 23.38 3.98 -29.12
C PRO A 308 24.19 5.26 -29.25
N ALA A 309 24.87 5.48 -30.40
CA ALA A 309 25.60 6.73 -30.63
C ALA A 309 24.63 7.91 -30.68
N THR A 310 23.51 7.76 -31.37
CA THR A 310 22.50 8.83 -31.48
C THR A 310 21.86 9.17 -30.13
N VAL A 311 21.59 8.17 -29.29
CA VAL A 311 21.08 8.41 -27.92
C VAL A 311 22.07 9.25 -27.11
N ARG A 312 23.36 8.89 -27.12
CA ARG A 312 24.41 9.63 -26.40
C ARG A 312 24.58 11.05 -26.92
N ASP A 313 24.54 11.24 -28.25
CA ASP A 313 24.66 12.55 -28.88
C ASP A 313 23.48 13.47 -28.55
N VAL A 314 22.26 12.93 -28.50
CA VAL A 314 21.06 13.68 -28.10
C VAL A 314 21.16 14.06 -26.62
N ARG A 315 21.50 13.10 -25.75
CA ARG A 315 21.67 13.32 -24.30
C ARG A 315 22.73 14.38 -24.00
N ALA A 316 23.87 14.32 -24.67
CA ALA A 316 24.94 15.31 -24.50
C ALA A 316 24.51 16.71 -24.93
N ARG A 317 23.75 16.84 -26.04
CA ARG A 317 23.22 18.12 -26.49
C ARG A 317 22.21 18.72 -25.50
N ARG A 318 21.32 17.89 -24.93
CA ARG A 318 20.37 18.32 -23.91
C ARG A 318 21.09 18.84 -22.66
N SER A 319 22.07 18.07 -22.19
CA SER A 319 22.89 18.44 -21.01
C SER A 319 23.68 19.75 -21.19
N THR A 320 23.97 20.14 -22.43
CA THR A 320 24.69 21.39 -22.74
C THR A 320 23.72 22.57 -22.84
N ALA A 321 22.51 22.36 -23.36
CA ALA A 321 21.48 23.40 -23.44
C ALA A 321 20.98 23.82 -22.04
N ASP A 322 20.87 22.88 -21.10
CA ASP A 322 20.45 23.13 -19.72
C ASP A 322 21.49 23.94 -18.89
N LEU A 323 22.72 24.10 -19.38
CA LEU A 323 23.78 24.88 -18.74
C LEU A 323 23.87 26.34 -19.24
N ASP A 324 23.19 26.64 -20.35
CA ASP A 324 23.20 27.95 -21.01
C ASP A 324 21.92 28.79 -20.69
N GLU A 325 21.00 28.28 -19.85
CA GLU A 325 19.88 28.98 -19.21
C GLU A 325 20.17 29.32 -17.72
#